data_AF-A0A519V5F4-F1
#
_entry.id   AF-A0A519V5F4-F1
#
_cell.length_a   1.000
_cell.length_b   1.000
_cell.length_c   1.000
_cell.angle_alpha   90.00
_cell.angle_beta   90.00
_cell.angle_gamma   90.00
#
_symmetry.space_group_name_H-M   'P 1'
#
loop_
_entity.id
_entity.type
_entity.pdbx_description
1 polymer ?
#
loop_
_entity_poly.entity_id
_entity_poly.type
_entity_poly.pdbx_seq_one_letter_code
_entity_poly.pdbx_strand_id
1 'polypeptide(L)' 'MKVAVLSPIAWRTPPTEYGPWEQVASNLTEGLVDIGL' A
#
# COMPACT_ATOMS: atom_id res chain seq x y z
N MET A 1 13.60 -9.09 -3.00
CA MET A 1 14.46 -7.88 -2.81
C MET A 1 14.17 -7.38 -1.40
N LYS A 2 14.55 -6.17 -0.96
CA LYS A 2 13.93 -5.56 0.22
C LYS A 2 13.42 -4.18 -0.14
N VAL A 3 12.10 -4.01 -0.07
CA VAL A 3 11.41 -2.77 -0.46
C VAL A 3 10.57 -2.30 0.70
N ALA A 4 10.68 -1.02 1.05
CA ALA A 4 9.78 -0.36 2.00
C ALA A 4 8.81 0.53 1.22
N VAL A 5 7.51 0.32 1.42
CA VAL A 5 6.45 1.14 0.84
C VAL A 5 5.97 2.13 1.89
N LEU A 6 6.14 3.43 1.64
CA LEU A 6 5.64 4.49 2.50
C LEU A 6 4.27 4.93 2.02
N SER A 7 3.30 4.95 2.93
CA SER A 7 1.92 5.38 2.67
C SER A 7 1.66 6.76 3.31
N PRO A 8 0.69 7.55 2.80
CA PRO A 8 0.29 8.79 3.45
C PRO A 8 -0.24 8.55 4.88
N ILE A 9 -0.20 9.61 5.70
CA ILE A 9 -0.55 9.56 7.12
C ILE A 9 -2.04 9.83 7.40
N ALA A 10 -2.82 10.21 6.39
CA ALA A 10 -4.21 10.63 6.58
C ALA A 10 -5.10 9.46 7.04
N TRP A 11 -4.89 8.27 6.49
CA TRP A 11 -5.64 7.07 6.85
C TRP A 11 -4.71 5.87 7.11
N ARG A 12 -5.27 4.80 7.69
CA ARG A 12 -4.58 3.51 7.75
C ARG A 12 -4.43 2.90 6.35
N THR A 13 -3.44 2.03 6.18
CA THR A 13 -3.22 1.27 4.94
C THR A 13 -3.45 -0.23 5.20
N PRO A 14 -4.41 -0.91 4.52
CA PRO A 14 -5.39 -0.35 3.57
C PRO A 14 -6.47 0.51 4.27
N PRO A 15 -7.05 1.49 3.58
CA PRO A 15 -8.05 2.39 4.16
C PRO A 15 -9.38 1.66 4.45
N THR A 16 -10.13 2.15 5.43
CA THR A 16 -11.55 1.78 5.67
C THR A 16 -12.53 2.86 5.22
N GLU A 17 -12.02 4.07 4.96
CA GLU A 17 -12.77 5.22 4.44
C GLU A 17 -12.21 5.63 3.06
N TYR A 18 -12.50 6.85 2.61
CA TYR A 18 -12.03 7.38 1.34
C TYR A 18 -10.53 7.76 1.38
N GLY A 19 -9.66 6.76 1.53
CA GLY A 19 -8.19 6.89 1.48
C GLY A 19 -7.61 6.39 0.16
N PRO A 20 -7.83 7.09 -0.99
CA PRO A 20 -7.46 6.56 -2.30
C PRO A 20 -5.94 6.32 -2.43
N TRP A 21 -5.11 7.16 -1.82
CA TRP A 21 -3.66 7.01 -1.90
C TRP A 21 -3.13 5.89 -1.01
N GLU A 22 -3.73 5.68 0.16
CA GLU A 22 -3.48 4.51 1.00
C GLU A 22 -3.91 3.22 0.29
N GLN A 23 -5.00 3.25 -0.49
CA GLN A 23 -5.40 2.13 -1.33
C GLN A 23 -4.37 1.83 -2.42
N VAL A 24 -3.81 2.86 -3.07
CA VAL A 24 -2.73 2.69 -4.05
C VAL A 24 -1.50 2.06 -3.40
N ALA A 25 -1.09 2.55 -2.23
CA ALA A 25 0.05 1.99 -1.49
C ALA A 25 -0.19 0.51 -1.12
N SER A 26 -1.40 0.16 -0.68
CA SER A 26 -1.78 -1.22 -0.40
C SER A 26 -1.74 -2.09 -1.66
N ASN A 27 -2.38 -1.66 -2.74
CA ASN A 27 -2.43 -2.42 -4.00
C ASN A 27 -1.04 -2.65 -4.59
N LEU A 28 -0.17 -1.63 -4.52
CA LEU A 28 1.22 -1.77 -4.95
C LEU A 28 1.94 -2.80 -4.09
N THR A 29 1.80 -2.73 -2.77
CA THR A 29 2.47 -3.66 -1.85
C THR A 29 2.03 -5.11 -2.10
N GLU A 30 0.73 -5.37 -2.21
CA GLU A 30 0.21 -6.71 -2.52
C GLU A 30 0.69 -7.18 -3.90
N GLY A 31 0.67 -6.32 -4.92
CA GLY A 31 1.18 -6.65 -6.24
C GLY A 31 2.68 -6.97 -6.28
N LEU A 32 3.49 -6.33 -5.42
CA LEU A 32 4.91 -6.68 -5.27
C LEU A 32 5.09 -8.06 -4.64
N VAL A 33 4.28 -8.40 -3.64
CA VAL A 33 4.29 -9.74 -3.01
C VAL A 33 3.88 -10.81 -4.02
N ASP A 34 2.85 -10.56 -4.84
CA ASP A 34 2.35 -11.50 -5.83
C ASP A 34 3.40 -11.87 -6.91
N ILE A 35 4.29 -10.94 -7.26
CA ILE A 35 5.40 -11.19 -8.20
C ILE A 35 6.67 -11.73 -7.53
N GLY A 36 6.62 -12.02 -6.22
CA GLY A 36 7.72 -12.62 -5.46
C GLY A 36 8.81 -11.63 -5.04
N LEU A 37 8.48 -10.34 -4.89
CA LEU A 37 9.44 -9.30 -4.49
C LEU A 37 9.51 -9.07 -2.99
#